data_AF-A0A2E0EPS2-F1
#
_entry.id   AF-A0A2E0EPS2-F1
#
_cell.length_a   1.000
_cell.length_b   1.000
_cell.length_c   1.000
_cell.angle_alpha   90.00
_cell.angle_beta   90.00
_cell.angle_gamma   90.00
#
_symmetry.space_group_name_H-M   'P 1'
#
loop_
_entity.id
_entity.type
_entity.pdbx_description
1 polymer ?
#
loop_
_entity_poly.entity_id
_entity_poly.type
_entity_poly.pdbx_seq_one_letter_code
_entity_poly.pdbx_strand_id
1 'polypeptide(L)'
;MFDFIGVAIGILFAILIISGVIFLIGYSLKNSGVKISFDMSLNAYFYFVRLISGGVFCLAGISRILQGIFAMIFGSSFSYELITISKLDGSSTNEHTMYDGTIEASLFTGITTAIISGIIYLVHVYLQKKNDFSDENSSSNDIMFKILVFAGTVFFGLISIAGLVGTIDELYKFFLFDSVENIEDWRRGIPGEPLSIAISSLIVWSVTLRRLINIISKKNATA
;
A
#
# COMPACT_ATOMS: atom_id res chain seq x y z
N MET A 1 19.18 -11.18 -15.40
CA MET A 1 18.32 -12.36 -15.20
C MET A 1 17.47 -12.26 -13.94
N PHE A 2 17.98 -11.69 -12.84
CA PHE A 2 17.23 -11.47 -11.59
C PHE A 2 16.04 -10.50 -11.72
N ASP A 3 16.09 -9.48 -12.60
CA ASP A 3 14.97 -8.54 -12.82
C ASP A 3 13.70 -9.21 -13.36
N PHE A 4 13.83 -10.18 -14.27
CA PHE A 4 12.65 -10.87 -14.85
C PHE A 4 11.99 -11.79 -13.82
N ILE A 5 12.78 -12.49 -13.00
CA ILE A 5 12.27 -13.31 -11.91
C ILE A 5 11.58 -12.43 -10.85
N GLY A 6 12.18 -11.29 -10.49
CA GLY A 6 11.60 -10.36 -9.52
C GLY A 6 10.26 -9.77 -9.99
N VAL A 7 10.20 -9.29 -11.24
CA VAL A 7 8.96 -8.79 -11.85
C VAL A 7 7.91 -9.90 -11.99
N ALA A 8 8.30 -11.10 -12.41
CA ALA A 8 7.38 -12.24 -12.51
C ALA A 8 6.81 -12.67 -11.16
N ILE A 9 7.63 -12.68 -10.10
CA ILE A 9 7.18 -12.93 -8.73
C ILE A 9 6.24 -11.81 -8.27
N GLY A 10 6.56 -10.54 -8.55
CA GLY A 10 5.70 -9.41 -8.22
C GLY A 10 4.32 -9.49 -8.88
N ILE A 11 4.28 -9.81 -10.17
CA ILE A 11 3.03 -10.02 -10.92
C ILE A 11 2.27 -11.23 -10.37
N LEU A 12 2.95 -12.33 -10.05
CA LEU A 12 2.34 -13.51 -9.45
C LEU A 12 1.66 -13.17 -8.11
N PHE A 13 2.33 -12.40 -7.25
CA PHE A 13 1.76 -11.93 -5.99
C PHE A 13 0.56 -11.01 -6.22
N ALA A 14 0.63 -10.07 -7.16
CA ALA A 14 -0.48 -9.20 -7.49
C ALA A 14 -1.71 -9.99 -7.96
N ILE A 15 -1.51 -10.97 -8.85
CA ILE A 15 -2.57 -11.88 -9.31
C ILE A 15 -3.13 -12.69 -8.14
N LEU A 16 -2.28 -13.27 -7.28
CA LEU A 16 -2.71 -14.03 -6.11
C LEU A 16 -3.58 -13.21 -5.14
N ILE A 17 -3.20 -11.94 -4.89
CA ILE A 17 -3.97 -11.03 -4.04
C ILE A 17 -5.32 -10.73 -4.70
N ILE A 18 -5.34 -10.32 -5.98
CA ILE A 18 -6.57 -9.97 -6.69
C ILE A 18 -7.51 -11.18 -6.77
N SER A 19 -7.00 -12.33 -7.20
CA SER A 19 -7.77 -13.58 -7.28
C SER A 19 -8.25 -14.05 -5.92
N GLY A 20 -7.43 -13.93 -4.87
CA GLY A 20 -7.80 -14.27 -3.50
C GLY A 20 -8.95 -13.39 -2.96
N VAL A 21 -8.90 -12.08 -3.23
CA VAL A 21 -9.97 -11.14 -2.86
C VAL A 21 -11.25 -11.45 -3.62
N ILE A 22 -11.19 -11.65 -4.94
CA ILE A 22 -12.36 -12.02 -5.76
C ILE A 22 -12.96 -13.34 -5.28
N PHE A 23 -12.12 -14.34 -5.02
CA PHE A 23 -12.55 -15.63 -4.49
C PHE A 23 -13.25 -15.50 -3.14
N LEU A 24 -12.69 -14.73 -2.21
CA LEU A 24 -13.28 -14.49 -0.89
C LEU A 24 -14.64 -13.78 -0.98
N ILE A 25 -14.75 -12.77 -1.85
CA ILE A 25 -16.01 -12.10 -2.14
C ILE A 25 -17.03 -13.12 -2.66
N GLY A 26 -16.69 -13.88 -3.71
CA GLY A 26 -17.59 -14.86 -4.31
C GLY A 26 -17.99 -15.99 -3.35
N TYR A 27 -17.04 -16.51 -2.58
CA TYR A 27 -17.29 -17.55 -1.58
C TYR A 27 -18.22 -17.04 -0.47
N SER A 28 -17.97 -15.83 0.04
CA SER A 28 -18.79 -15.26 1.11
C SER A 28 -20.21 -14.94 0.63
N LEU A 29 -20.38 -14.41 -0.58
CA LEU A 29 -21.69 -14.17 -1.18
C LEU A 29 -22.47 -15.49 -1.37
N LYS A 30 -21.80 -16.52 -1.89
CA LYS A 30 -22.41 -17.85 -2.11
C LYS A 30 -22.85 -18.50 -0.80
N ASN A 31 -22.03 -18.45 0.25
CA ASN A 31 -22.29 -19.13 1.51
C ASN A 31 -23.21 -18.35 2.47
N SER A 32 -23.44 -17.06 2.23
CA SER A 32 -24.31 -16.22 3.07
C SER A 32 -25.76 -16.16 2.59
N GLY A 33 -26.06 -16.61 1.36
CA GLY A 33 -27.40 -16.54 0.78
C GLY A 33 -27.88 -15.11 0.49
N VAL A 34 -26.97 -14.11 0.59
CA VAL A 34 -27.27 -12.70 0.38
C VAL A 34 -27.45 -12.43 -1.11
N LYS A 35 -28.62 -11.92 -1.50
CA LYS A 35 -28.86 -11.39 -2.85
C LYS A 35 -28.20 -10.02 -2.98
N ILE A 36 -27.50 -9.78 -4.09
CA ILE A 36 -26.89 -8.48 -4.38
C ILE A 36 -28.00 -7.45 -4.59
N SER A 37 -28.17 -6.54 -3.63
CA SER A 37 -29.04 -5.36 -3.75
C SER A 37 -28.24 -4.14 -4.22
N PHE A 38 -28.94 -3.10 -4.67
CA PHE A 38 -28.33 -1.83 -5.01
C PHE A 38 -27.60 -1.22 -3.80
N ASP A 39 -28.20 -1.27 -2.62
CA ASP A 39 -27.61 -0.74 -1.38
C ASP A 39 -26.32 -1.46 -1.00
N MET A 40 -26.29 -2.79 -1.16
CA MET A 40 -25.08 -3.60 -0.96
C MET A 40 -23.98 -3.20 -1.94
N SER A 41 -24.32 -3.02 -3.22
CA SER A 41 -23.37 -2.60 -4.24
C SER A 41 -22.81 -1.19 -3.96
N LEU A 42 -23.67 -0.28 -3.52
CA LEU A 42 -23.28 1.09 -3.19
C LEU A 42 -22.36 1.13 -1.96
N ASN A 43 -22.63 0.32 -0.93
CA ASN A 43 -21.76 0.27 0.23
C ASN A 43 -20.42 -0.42 -0.07
N ALA A 44 -20.45 -1.46 -0.90
CA ALA A 44 -19.24 -2.09 -1.41
C ALA A 44 -18.35 -1.08 -2.15
N TYR A 45 -18.96 -0.24 -3.01
CA TYR A 45 -18.28 0.85 -3.69
C TYR A 45 -17.64 1.82 -2.70
N PHE A 46 -18.37 2.30 -1.69
CA PHE A 46 -17.81 3.22 -0.70
C PHE A 46 -16.63 2.63 0.06
N TYR A 47 -16.74 1.39 0.54
CA TYR A 47 -15.64 0.72 1.22
C TYR A 47 -14.44 0.49 0.30
N PHE A 48 -14.68 0.10 -0.96
CA PHE A 48 -13.61 -0.11 -1.93
C PHE A 48 -12.84 1.19 -2.21
N VAL A 49 -13.56 2.28 -2.51
CA VAL A 49 -12.91 3.59 -2.74
C VAL A 49 -12.17 4.06 -1.50
N ARG A 50 -12.72 3.89 -0.30
CA ARG A 50 -12.03 4.22 0.95
C ARG A 50 -10.75 3.41 1.15
N LEU A 51 -10.75 2.13 0.78
CA LEU A 51 -9.58 1.27 0.88
C LEU A 51 -8.49 1.73 -0.09
N ILE A 52 -8.84 2.01 -1.34
CA ILE A 52 -7.90 2.49 -2.36
C ILE A 52 -7.37 3.88 -2.01
N SER A 53 -8.24 4.85 -1.69
CA SER A 53 -7.82 6.20 -1.35
C SER A 53 -7.02 6.25 -0.06
N GLY A 54 -7.40 5.46 0.96
CA GLY A 54 -6.60 5.31 2.17
C GLY A 54 -5.24 4.65 1.91
N GLY A 55 -5.18 3.69 0.98
CA GLY A 55 -3.94 3.09 0.51
C GLY A 55 -3.04 4.10 -0.18
N VAL A 56 -3.54 4.88 -1.14
CA VAL A 56 -2.79 5.96 -1.81
C VAL A 56 -2.34 7.02 -0.81
N PHE A 57 -3.21 7.41 0.12
CA PHE A 57 -2.89 8.35 1.20
C PHE A 57 -1.67 7.91 2.00
N CYS A 58 -1.59 6.64 2.35
CA CYS A 58 -0.48 6.13 3.15
C CYS A 58 0.75 5.80 2.29
N LEU A 59 0.57 5.04 1.21
CA LEU A 59 1.67 4.47 0.43
C LEU A 59 2.30 5.44 -0.57
N ALA A 60 1.58 6.48 -0.99
CA ALA A 60 2.11 7.51 -1.89
C ALA A 60 2.17 8.89 -1.23
N GLY A 61 1.27 9.17 -0.28
CA GLY A 61 1.28 10.41 0.49
C GLY A 61 2.26 10.36 1.66
N ILE A 62 1.89 9.64 2.72
CA ILE A 62 2.68 9.57 3.97
C ILE A 62 4.08 9.02 3.74
N SER A 63 4.24 7.98 2.93
CA SER A 63 5.56 7.42 2.62
C SER A 63 6.50 8.47 2.03
N ARG A 64 6.07 9.27 1.05
CA ARG A 64 6.90 10.31 0.44
C ARG A 64 7.24 11.45 1.41
N ILE A 65 6.31 11.75 2.32
CA ILE A 65 6.57 12.68 3.43
C ILE A 65 7.65 12.11 4.36
N LEU A 66 7.52 10.84 4.77
CA LEU A 66 8.53 10.15 5.60
C LEU A 66 9.88 10.09 4.89
N GLN A 67 9.89 9.85 3.58
CA GLN A 67 11.09 9.82 2.77
C GLN A 67 11.80 11.16 2.77
N GLY A 68 11.06 12.26 2.58
CA GLY A 68 11.59 13.63 2.70
C GLY A 68 12.13 13.92 4.10
N ILE A 69 11.43 13.47 5.15
CA ILE A 69 11.89 13.61 6.54
C ILE A 69 13.19 12.82 6.77
N PHE A 70 13.28 11.58 6.30
CA PHE A 70 14.50 10.79 6.41
C PHE A 70 15.65 11.42 5.67
N ALA A 71 15.41 12.02 4.51
CA ALA A 71 16.45 12.73 3.78
C ALA A 71 16.96 13.98 4.50
N MET A 72 16.10 14.69 5.24
CA MET A 72 16.55 15.79 6.12
C MET A 72 17.45 15.31 7.26
N ILE A 73 17.23 14.08 7.77
CA ILE A 73 17.94 13.54 8.94
C ILE A 73 19.23 12.81 8.53
N PHE A 74 19.17 12.01 7.46
CA PHE A 74 20.21 11.06 7.06
C PHE A 74 20.90 11.42 5.74
N GLY A 75 20.46 12.47 5.05
CA GLY A 75 21.05 12.95 3.80
C GLY A 75 20.25 12.59 2.54
N SER A 76 20.61 13.21 1.42
CA SER A 76 19.88 13.11 0.15
C SER A 76 19.76 11.67 -0.40
N SER A 77 20.64 10.76 0.01
CA SER A 77 20.56 9.33 -0.32
C SER A 77 19.19 8.70 0.01
N PHE A 78 18.51 9.23 1.02
CA PHE A 78 17.18 8.76 1.43
C PHE A 78 16.03 9.33 0.59
N SER A 79 16.22 10.40 -0.19
CA SER A 79 15.15 10.97 -1.01
C SER A 79 15.14 10.50 -2.46
N TYR A 80 16.20 9.83 -2.92
CA TYR A 80 16.27 9.28 -4.27
C TYR A 80 15.30 8.11 -4.51
N GLU A 81 14.95 7.94 -5.79
CA GLU A 81 14.12 6.86 -6.32
C GLU A 81 14.88 6.19 -7.46
N LEU A 82 14.96 4.85 -7.43
CA LEU A 82 15.64 4.08 -8.45
C LEU A 82 14.62 3.67 -9.52
N ILE A 83 14.80 4.19 -10.72
CA ILE A 83 14.04 3.75 -11.89
C ILE A 83 14.95 2.92 -12.80
N THR A 84 14.41 1.82 -13.30
CA THR A 84 15.11 0.98 -14.28
C THR A 84 14.52 1.27 -15.65
N ILE A 85 15.32 1.83 -16.55
CA ILE A 85 14.89 2.13 -17.91
C ILE A 85 15.44 1.03 -18.82
N SER A 86 14.53 0.27 -19.42
CA SER A 86 14.86 -0.69 -20.48
C SER A 86 14.97 0.04 -21.82
N LYS A 87 16.15 0.05 -22.44
CA LYS A 87 16.31 0.53 -23.82
C LYS A 87 15.51 -0.37 -24.77
N LEU A 88 14.63 0.24 -25.57
CA LEU A 88 13.80 -0.47 -26.55
C LEU A 88 14.60 -0.99 -27.76
N ASP A 89 15.88 -0.63 -27.88
CA ASP A 89 16.74 -0.83 -29.06
C ASP A 89 17.50 -2.17 -29.10
N GLY A 90 17.04 -3.19 -28.37
CA GLY A 90 17.63 -4.53 -28.42
C GLY A 90 19.00 -4.68 -27.75
N SER A 91 19.56 -3.61 -27.15
CA SER A 91 20.69 -3.70 -26.23
C SER A 91 20.20 -4.16 -24.86
N SER A 92 20.62 -5.35 -24.42
CA SER A 92 20.22 -5.99 -23.15
C SER A 92 20.88 -5.37 -21.90
N THR A 93 21.22 -4.09 -21.92
CA THR A 93 21.76 -3.37 -20.77
C THR A 93 20.64 -2.57 -20.13
N ASN A 94 20.13 -3.05 -19.00
CA ASN A 94 19.28 -2.28 -18.11
C ASN A 94 20.12 -1.12 -17.59
N GLU A 95 19.72 0.12 -17.89
CA GLU A 95 20.31 1.30 -17.27
C GLU A 95 19.50 1.62 -16.03
N HIS A 96 20.16 1.56 -14.87
CA HIS A 96 19.60 2.08 -13.63
C HIS A 96 19.83 3.58 -13.60
N THR A 97 18.74 4.35 -13.62
CA THR A 97 18.78 5.79 -13.45
C THR A 97 18.29 6.15 -12.06
N MET A 98 19.10 6.95 -11.37
CA MET A 98 18.76 7.52 -10.08
C MET A 98 18.13 8.88 -10.38
N TYR A 99 16.81 9.00 -10.19
CA TYR A 99 16.16 10.28 -10.39
C TYR A 99 16.49 11.19 -9.22
N ASP A 100 16.75 12.48 -9.50
CA ASP A 100 16.96 13.47 -8.46
C ASP A 100 15.69 13.58 -7.61
N GLY A 101 15.73 12.89 -6.47
CA GLY A 101 14.70 12.93 -5.47
C GLY A 101 15.07 14.02 -4.52
N THR A 102 14.93 15.28 -4.93
CA THR A 102 15.15 16.38 -3.99
C THR A 102 14.18 16.24 -2.81
N ILE A 103 14.59 16.74 -1.64
CA ILE A 103 13.74 16.74 -0.45
C ILE A 103 12.42 17.45 -0.77
N GLU A 104 12.51 18.54 -1.53
CA GLU A 104 11.37 19.34 -1.99
C GLU A 104 10.43 18.53 -2.88
N ALA A 105 10.95 17.76 -3.84
CA ALA A 105 10.12 16.93 -4.73
C ALA A 105 9.38 15.83 -3.97
N SER A 106 10.07 15.18 -3.03
CA SER A 106 9.49 14.13 -2.18
C SER A 106 8.37 14.69 -1.31
N LEU A 107 8.62 15.81 -0.63
CA LEU A 107 7.61 16.46 0.21
C LEU A 107 6.44 17.01 -0.59
N PHE A 108 6.69 17.69 -1.71
CA PHE A 108 5.64 18.27 -2.53
C PHE A 108 4.70 17.19 -3.07
N THR A 109 5.26 16.11 -3.62
CA THR A 109 4.50 14.98 -4.14
C THR A 109 3.73 14.29 -3.01
N GLY A 110 4.37 14.05 -1.87
CA GLY A 110 3.76 13.42 -0.71
C GLY A 110 2.61 14.22 -0.11
N ILE A 111 2.81 15.52 0.13
CA ILE A 111 1.80 16.42 0.69
C ILE A 111 0.61 16.55 -0.28
N THR A 112 0.86 16.80 -1.56
CA THR A 112 -0.21 16.95 -2.57
C THR A 112 -1.03 15.68 -2.67
N THR A 113 -0.36 14.52 -2.74
CA THR A 113 -1.02 13.22 -2.82
C THR A 113 -1.82 12.93 -1.54
N ALA A 114 -1.27 13.22 -0.37
CA ALA A 114 -1.94 13.04 0.92
C ALA A 114 -3.20 13.93 1.03
N ILE A 115 -3.13 15.19 0.59
CA ILE A 115 -4.29 16.08 0.61
C ILE A 115 -5.40 15.55 -0.30
N ILE A 116 -5.08 15.24 -1.56
CA ILE A 116 -6.08 14.81 -2.55
C ILE A 116 -6.72 13.48 -2.12
N SER A 117 -5.91 12.48 -1.82
CA SER A 117 -6.40 11.16 -1.39
C SER A 117 -7.14 11.21 -0.05
N GLY A 118 -6.69 12.07 0.87
CA GLY A 118 -7.35 12.34 2.14
C GLY A 118 -8.75 12.93 1.96
N ILE A 119 -8.92 13.90 1.06
CA ILE A 119 -10.24 14.46 0.73
C ILE A 119 -11.15 13.38 0.15
N ILE A 120 -10.67 12.59 -0.82
CA ILE A 120 -11.44 11.49 -1.42
C ILE A 120 -11.88 10.50 -0.32
N TYR A 121 -10.96 10.11 0.57
CA TYR A 121 -11.25 9.24 1.70
C TYR A 121 -12.34 9.82 2.61
N LEU A 122 -12.21 11.07 3.04
CA LEU A 122 -13.15 11.74 3.95
C LEU A 122 -14.54 11.89 3.34
N VAL A 123 -14.63 12.26 2.07
CA VAL A 123 -15.91 12.35 1.34
C VAL A 123 -16.61 11.00 1.33
N HIS A 124 -15.90 9.91 1.03
CA HIS A 124 -16.50 8.58 0.99
C HIS A 124 -16.85 8.04 2.38
N VAL A 125 -16.08 8.39 3.43
CA VAL A 125 -16.47 8.13 4.82
C VAL A 125 -17.78 8.83 5.17
N TYR A 126 -17.92 10.10 4.79
CA TYR A 126 -19.13 10.89 5.07
C TYR A 126 -20.35 10.37 4.32
N LEU A 127 -20.23 10.13 3.01
CA LEU A 127 -21.31 9.60 2.18
C LEU A 127 -21.78 8.23 2.64
N GLN A 128 -20.83 7.36 3.00
CA GLN A 128 -21.15 6.06 3.55
C GLN A 128 -21.89 6.14 4.87
N LYS A 129 -21.40 6.98 5.81
CA LYS A 129 -22.07 7.18 7.10
C LYS A 129 -23.51 7.64 6.89
N LYS A 130 -23.75 8.52 5.91
CA LYS A 130 -25.10 8.98 5.55
C LYS A 130 -25.96 7.85 4.97
N ASN A 131 -25.38 6.97 4.15
CA ASN A 131 -26.08 5.81 3.58
C ASN A 131 -26.40 4.74 4.63
N ASP A 132 -25.51 4.51 5.60
CA ASP A 132 -25.70 3.54 6.68
C ASP A 132 -26.81 3.98 7.67
N PHE A 133 -27.04 5.29 7.85
CA PHE A 133 -28.15 5.80 8.68
C PHE A 133 -29.54 5.52 8.10
N SER A 134 -29.66 5.28 6.80
CA SER A 134 -30.94 4.97 6.15
C SER A 134 -31.30 3.48 6.18
N ASP A 135 -30.38 2.61 6.58
CA ASP A 135 -30.48 1.17 6.35
C ASP A 135 -30.10 0.37 7.62
N GLU A 136 -30.91 0.52 8.68
CA GLU A 136 -30.64 0.04 10.05
C GLU A 136 -30.54 -1.49 10.21
N ASN A 137 -30.79 -2.31 9.18
CA ASN A 137 -31.02 -3.76 9.36
C ASN A 137 -30.40 -4.72 8.35
N SER A 138 -29.42 -4.34 7.51
CA SER A 138 -28.87 -5.29 6.53
C SER A 138 -27.61 -6.03 7.05
N SER A 139 -27.78 -7.32 7.37
CA SER A 139 -26.67 -8.28 7.62
C SER A 139 -25.64 -8.31 6.48
N SER A 140 -26.07 -7.90 5.28
CA SER A 140 -25.27 -7.70 4.06
C SER A 140 -24.17 -6.63 4.23
N ASN A 141 -24.47 -5.54 4.93
CA ASN A 141 -23.52 -4.44 5.17
C ASN A 141 -22.30 -4.90 5.99
N ASP A 142 -22.56 -5.77 6.95
CA ASP A 142 -21.56 -6.31 7.86
C ASP A 142 -20.62 -7.31 7.16
N ILE A 143 -21.12 -8.06 6.16
CA ILE A 143 -20.31 -9.02 5.40
C ILE A 143 -19.30 -8.30 4.47
N MET A 144 -19.75 -7.32 3.67
CA MET A 144 -18.85 -6.61 2.75
C MET A 144 -17.78 -5.82 3.49
N PHE A 145 -18.15 -5.20 4.62
CA PHE A 145 -17.21 -4.55 5.51
C PHE A 145 -16.12 -5.50 6.01
N LYS A 146 -16.50 -6.69 6.50
CA LYS A 146 -15.56 -7.70 7.00
C LYS A 146 -14.58 -8.17 5.95
N ILE A 147 -15.05 -8.46 4.74
CA ILE A 147 -14.22 -8.93 3.63
C ILE A 147 -13.22 -7.85 3.22
N LEU A 148 -13.66 -6.60 3.08
CA LEU A 148 -12.78 -5.51 2.67
C LEU A 148 -11.76 -5.12 3.75
N VAL A 149 -12.14 -5.18 5.04
CA VAL A 149 -11.18 -5.03 6.14
C VAL A 149 -10.14 -6.15 6.11
N PHE A 150 -10.57 -7.40 5.93
CA PHE A 150 -9.66 -8.53 5.81
C PHE A 150 -8.70 -8.38 4.62
N ALA A 151 -9.24 -8.04 3.43
CA ALA A 151 -8.45 -7.80 2.23
C ALA A 151 -7.42 -6.69 2.45
N GLY A 152 -7.82 -5.58 3.08
CA GLY A 152 -6.91 -4.50 3.47
C GLY A 152 -5.81 -4.97 4.42
N THR A 153 -6.16 -5.76 5.45
CA THR A 153 -5.18 -6.32 6.39
C THR A 153 -4.14 -7.19 5.70
N VAL A 154 -4.55 -8.06 4.78
CA VAL A 154 -3.62 -8.90 4.01
C VAL A 154 -2.75 -8.05 3.09
N PHE A 155 -3.36 -7.12 2.35
CA PHE A 155 -2.67 -6.25 1.40
C PHE A 155 -1.58 -5.40 2.08
N PHE A 156 -1.93 -4.65 3.12
CA PHE A 156 -0.96 -3.83 3.83
C PHE A 156 0.08 -4.66 4.58
N GLY A 157 -0.29 -5.83 5.11
CA GLY A 157 0.68 -6.73 5.73
C GLY A 157 1.74 -7.24 4.75
N LEU A 158 1.34 -7.62 3.53
CA LEU A 158 2.28 -8.04 2.49
C LEU A 158 3.21 -6.90 2.07
N ILE A 159 2.67 -5.68 1.91
CA ILE A 159 3.48 -4.50 1.57
C ILE A 159 4.47 -4.17 2.68
N SER A 160 4.06 -4.26 3.95
CA SER A 160 4.97 -4.03 5.08
C SER A 160 6.12 -5.03 5.10
N ILE A 161 5.82 -6.32 4.91
CA ILE A 161 6.85 -7.36 4.88
C ILE A 161 7.80 -7.16 3.70
N ALA A 162 7.27 -6.96 2.49
CA ALA A 162 8.07 -6.76 1.28
C ALA A 162 8.94 -5.50 1.38
N GLY A 163 8.37 -4.38 1.84
CA GLY A 163 9.09 -3.13 2.08
C GLY A 163 10.19 -3.29 3.13
N LEU A 164 9.94 -4.03 4.20
CA LEU A 164 10.93 -4.27 5.26
C LEU A 164 12.10 -5.13 4.74
N VAL A 165 11.83 -6.16 3.94
CA VAL A 165 12.88 -6.96 3.29
C VAL A 165 13.71 -6.08 2.33
N GLY A 166 13.06 -5.25 1.50
CA GLY A 166 13.75 -4.32 0.62
C GLY A 166 14.57 -3.28 1.37
N THR A 167 14.07 -2.80 2.50
CA THR A 167 14.78 -1.86 3.39
C THR A 167 16.08 -2.45 3.89
N ILE A 168 16.09 -3.72 4.31
CA ILE A 168 17.28 -4.38 4.83
C ILE A 168 18.37 -4.44 3.75
N ASP A 169 18.01 -4.80 2.52
CA ASP A 169 18.95 -4.89 1.39
C ASP A 169 19.53 -3.50 1.05
N GLU A 170 18.67 -2.49 0.92
CA GLU A 170 19.10 -1.13 0.56
C GLU A 170 19.91 -0.45 1.68
N LEU A 171 19.55 -0.68 2.95
CA LEU A 171 20.30 -0.15 4.08
C LEU A 171 21.65 -0.85 4.23
N TYR A 172 21.75 -2.14 3.91
CA TYR A 172 23.02 -2.86 3.85
C TYR A 172 23.95 -2.27 2.77
N LYS A 173 23.43 -2.05 1.55
CA LYS A 173 24.19 -1.39 0.47
C LYS A 173 24.64 0.01 0.88
N PHE A 174 23.75 0.78 1.52
CA PHE A 174 24.06 2.09 2.07
C PHE A 174 25.27 2.03 3.00
N PHE A 175 25.20 1.29 4.11
CA PHE A 175 26.32 1.22 5.04
C PHE A 175 27.61 0.64 4.44
N LEU A 176 27.50 -0.31 3.50
CA LEU A 176 28.66 -0.94 2.89
C LEU A 176 29.41 -0.02 1.93
N PHE A 177 28.67 0.81 1.17
CA PHE A 177 29.22 1.58 0.05
C PHE A 177 29.27 3.09 0.27
N ASP A 178 28.75 3.59 1.39
CA ASP A 178 28.79 5.02 1.77
C ASP A 178 30.23 5.57 1.86
N SER A 179 31.18 4.73 2.26
CA SER A 179 32.60 5.12 2.41
C SER A 179 33.47 4.90 1.17
N VAL A 180 32.90 4.42 0.06
CA VAL A 180 33.67 4.10 -1.15
C VAL A 180 33.70 5.31 -2.09
N GLU A 181 34.90 5.84 -2.33
CA GLU A 181 35.13 7.13 -3.01
C GLU A 181 34.91 7.09 -4.53
N ASN A 182 34.70 5.92 -5.14
CA ASN A 182 34.48 5.75 -6.59
C ASN A 182 33.52 4.59 -6.90
N ILE A 183 32.30 4.64 -6.35
CA ILE A 183 31.27 3.66 -6.68
C ILE A 183 30.13 4.33 -7.44
N GLU A 184 29.56 3.61 -8.41
CA GLU A 184 28.38 4.06 -9.16
C GLU A 184 27.24 4.37 -8.18
N ASP A 185 26.60 5.54 -8.31
CA ASP A 185 25.66 6.03 -7.29
C ASP A 185 24.46 5.08 -7.05
N TRP A 186 24.01 4.34 -8.08
CA TRP A 186 22.96 3.34 -7.95
C TRP A 186 23.34 2.16 -7.04
N ARG A 187 24.63 1.92 -6.80
CA ARG A 187 25.13 0.88 -5.88
C ARG A 187 25.16 1.33 -4.42
N ARG A 188 25.09 2.64 -4.15
CA ARG A 188 25.15 3.20 -2.79
C ARG A 188 23.89 2.93 -1.97
N GLY A 189 22.88 2.30 -2.54
CA GLY A 189 21.64 1.97 -1.83
C GLY A 189 20.76 3.19 -1.60
N ILE A 190 19.46 3.01 -1.76
CA ILE A 190 18.44 4.05 -1.61
C ILE A 190 17.41 3.63 -0.55
N PRO A 191 17.81 3.58 0.73
CA PRO A 191 17.01 2.98 1.78
C PRO A 191 15.71 3.73 2.09
N GLY A 192 15.63 5.02 1.73
CA GLY A 192 14.52 5.86 2.18
C GLY A 192 13.17 5.50 1.56
N GLU A 193 13.11 5.07 0.29
CA GLU A 193 11.86 4.66 -0.34
C GLU A 193 11.27 3.38 0.32
N PRO A 194 11.97 2.22 0.33
CA PRO A 194 11.43 1.01 0.92
C PRO A 194 11.16 1.16 2.42
N LEU A 195 12.00 1.91 3.16
CA LEU A 195 11.81 2.17 4.59
C LEU A 195 10.53 2.94 4.85
N SER A 196 10.29 3.99 4.06
CA SER A 196 9.11 4.84 4.21
C SER A 196 7.82 4.10 3.87
N ILE A 197 7.85 3.25 2.84
CA ILE A 197 6.73 2.37 2.47
C ILE A 197 6.48 1.35 3.58
N ALA A 198 7.53 0.72 4.12
CA ALA A 198 7.42 -0.27 5.19
C ALA A 198 6.78 0.34 6.44
N ILE A 199 7.26 1.50 6.90
CA ILE A 199 6.74 2.17 8.10
C ILE A 199 5.29 2.63 7.87
N SER A 200 5.01 3.29 6.75
CA SER A 200 3.67 3.78 6.44
C SER A 200 2.64 2.64 6.34
N SER A 201 2.97 1.58 5.60
CA SER A 201 2.11 0.40 5.48
C SER A 201 1.91 -0.33 6.82
N LEU A 202 2.95 -0.40 7.67
CA LEU A 202 2.86 -1.07 8.97
C LEU A 202 1.86 -0.40 9.91
N ILE A 203 1.79 0.94 9.88
CA ILE A 203 0.81 1.71 10.64
C ILE A 203 -0.61 1.33 10.20
N VAL A 204 -0.87 1.32 8.89
CA VAL A 204 -2.18 0.95 8.33
C VAL A 204 -2.51 -0.50 8.62
N TRP A 205 -1.54 -1.40 8.47
CA TRP A 205 -1.71 -2.81 8.78
C TRP A 205 -2.11 -3.00 10.24
N SER A 206 -1.43 -2.33 11.17
CA SER A 206 -1.77 -2.37 12.61
C SER A 206 -3.20 -1.91 12.89
N VAL A 207 -3.64 -0.83 12.24
CA VAL A 207 -5.02 -0.31 12.38
C VAL A 207 -6.05 -1.30 11.83
N THR A 208 -5.83 -1.81 10.62
CA THR A 208 -6.77 -2.75 9.97
C THR A 208 -6.81 -4.10 10.69
N LEU A 209 -5.67 -4.61 11.14
CA LEU A 209 -5.56 -5.84 11.93
C LEU A 209 -6.29 -5.71 13.26
N ARG A 210 -6.09 -4.60 13.99
CA ARG A 210 -6.83 -4.33 15.23
C ARG A 210 -8.33 -4.29 14.98
N ARG A 211 -8.76 -3.68 13.87
CA ARG A 211 -10.17 -3.64 13.48
C ARG A 211 -10.72 -5.03 13.18
N LEU A 212 -9.97 -5.85 12.46
CA LEU A 212 -10.32 -7.24 12.16
C LEU A 212 -10.45 -8.09 13.44
N ILE A 213 -9.49 -7.99 14.36
CA ILE A 213 -9.52 -8.71 15.65
C ILE A 213 -10.75 -8.31 16.46
N ASN A 214 -11.08 -7.01 16.52
CA ASN A 214 -12.25 -6.52 17.24
C ASN A 214 -13.57 -7.06 16.66
N ILE A 215 -13.65 -7.18 15.33
CA ILE A 215 -14.81 -7.77 14.64
C ILE A 215 -14.97 -9.25 15.03
N ILE A 216 -13.88 -10.02 15.03
CA ILE A 216 -13.89 -11.44 15.37
C ILE A 216 -14.24 -11.64 16.85
N SER A 217 -13.64 -10.85 17.74
CA SER A 217 -13.86 -10.93 19.20
C SER A 217 -15.31 -10.63 19.57
N LYS A 218 -15.94 -9.61 18.96
CA LYS A 218 -17.35 -9.30 19.21
C LYS A 218 -18.30 -10.45 18.82
N LYS A 219 -17.98 -11.21 17.77
CA LYS A 219 -18.77 -12.39 17.36
C LYS A 219 -18.77 -13.48 18.43
N ASN A 220 -17.66 -13.67 19.13
CA ASN A 220 -17.50 -14.70 20.16
C ASN A 220 -18.17 -14.35 21.49
N ALA A 221 -18.44 -13.06 21.75
CA ALA A 221 -19.13 -12.62 22.96
C ALA A 221 -20.67 -12.72 22.86
N THR A 222 -21.20 -12.88 21.64
CA THR A 222 -22.64 -12.98 21.35
C THR A 222 -23.10 -14.39 20.99
N ALA A 223 -22.19 -15.36 21.01
CA ALA A 223 -22.44 -16.79 20.77
C ALA A 223 -22.42 -17.53 22.10
#